data_AF-A0A1F8NXF5-F1
#
_entry.id   AF-A0A1F8NXF5-F1
#
_cell.length_a   1.000
_cell.length_b   1.000
_cell.length_c   1.000
_cell.angle_alpha   90.00
_cell.angle_beta   90.00
_cell.angle_gamma   90.00
#
_symmetry.space_group_name_H-M   'P 1'
#
loop_
_entity.id
_entity.type
_entity.pdbx_description
1 polymer ?
#
loop_
_entity_poly.entity_id
_entity_poly.type
_entity_poly.pdbx_seq_one_letter_code
_entity_poly.pdbx_strand_id
1 'polypeptide(L)'
;MRNLRVSILLGLLILLSISSNQQVILVYQDIPYCYRGNPRQILDIVISGKRKGPYPTLFLIHGGGFQTGSKEDLYSIAQYFTDLGCLRWIL
;
A
#
# COMPACT_ATOMS: atom_id res chain seq x y z
N MET A 1 -37.17 21.37 -23.65
CA MET A 1 -36.39 20.13 -23.96
C MET A 1 -34.87 20.35 -24.06
N ARG A 2 -34.36 21.52 -24.48
CA ARG A 2 -32.91 21.78 -24.65
C ARG A 2 -32.11 21.77 -23.34
N ASN A 3 -32.64 22.39 -22.28
CA ASN A 3 -31.96 22.49 -20.98
C ASN A 3 -31.88 21.14 -20.24
N LEU A 4 -32.87 20.26 -20.44
CA LEU A 4 -32.90 18.91 -19.87
C LEU A 4 -31.76 18.04 -20.44
N ARG A 5 -31.47 18.16 -21.74
CA ARG A 5 -30.37 17.44 -22.39
C ARG A 5 -29.00 17.90 -21.90
N VAL A 6 -28.84 19.20 -21.64
CA VAL A 6 -27.59 19.79 -21.13
C VAL A 6 -27.32 19.34 -19.70
N SER A 7 -28.33 19.34 -18.82
CA SER A 7 -28.17 18.85 -17.44
C SER A 7 -27.85 17.35 -17.39
N ILE A 8 -28.45 16.54 -18.26
CA ILE A 8 -28.14 15.11 -18.37
C ILE A 8 -26.68 14.91 -18.82
N LEU A 9 -26.21 15.66 -19.82
CA LEU A 9 -24.82 15.61 -20.30
C LEU A 9 -23.81 16.04 -19.22
N LEU A 10 -24.09 17.13 -18.48
CA LEU A 10 -23.24 17.56 -17.37
C LEU A 10 -23.19 16.51 -16.24
N GLY A 11 -24.33 15.91 -15.90
CA GLY A 11 -24.39 14.85 -14.90
C GLY A 11 -23.57 13.62 -15.30
N LEU A 12 -23.64 13.21 -16.57
CA LEU A 12 -22.84 12.11 -17.12
C LEU A 12 -21.34 12.41 -17.11
N LEU A 13 -20.92 13.63 -17.46
CA LEU A 13 -19.50 14.05 -17.40
C LEU A 13 -18.94 14.02 -15.98
N ILE A 14 -19.73 14.43 -14.98
CA ILE A 14 -19.34 14.36 -13.57
C ILE A 14 -19.20 12.90 -13.13
N LEU A 15 -20.10 12.01 -13.54
CA LEU A 15 -20.03 10.58 -13.21
C LEU A 15 -18.82 9.88 -13.87
N LEU A 16 -18.46 10.24 -15.11
CA LEU A 16 -17.27 9.71 -15.81
C LEU A 16 -15.96 10.14 -15.15
N SER A 17 -15.92 11.29 -14.48
CA SER A 17 -14.74 11.83 -13.80
C SER A 17 -14.39 11.06 -12.52
N ILE A 18 -15.29 10.21 -12.00
CA ILE A 18 -15.12 9.44 -10.75
C ILE A 18 -14.56 8.04 -11.03
N SER A 19 -13.88 7.83 -12.16
CA SER A 19 -13.11 6.59 -12.37
C SER A 19 -11.86 6.61 -11.49
N SER A 20 -12.03 6.35 -10.20
CA SER A 20 -10.91 6.22 -9.27
C SER A 20 -10.06 5.03 -9.71
N ASN A 21 -8.77 5.26 -9.95
CA ASN A 21 -7.80 4.21 -10.16
C ASN A 21 -7.59 3.47 -8.82
N GLN A 22 -8.47 2.53 -8.50
CA GLN A 22 -8.38 1.73 -7.27
C GLN A 22 -7.10 0.90 -7.33
N GLN A 23 -6.09 1.35 -6.59
CA GLN A 23 -4.85 0.61 -6.45
C GLN A 23 -5.12 -0.61 -5.56
N VAL A 24 -5.08 -1.81 -6.16
CA VAL A 24 -5.07 -3.04 -5.37
C VAL A 24 -3.75 -3.09 -4.60
N ILE A 25 -3.82 -3.21 -3.27
CA ILE A 25 -2.66 -3.40 -2.41
C ILE A 25 -2.80 -4.78 -1.78
N LEU A 26 -1.78 -5.62 -1.93
CA LEU A 26 -1.70 -6.90 -1.24
C LEU A 26 -0.84 -6.71 0.00
N VAL A 27 -1.37 -7.06 1.16
CA VAL A 27 -0.70 -6.98 2.45
C VAL A 27 -0.65 -8.38 3.05
N TYR A 28 0.54 -8.85 3.35
CA TYR A 28 0.76 -10.07 4.12
C TYR A 28 1.37 -9.64 5.45
N GLN A 29 0.64 -9.86 6.55
CA GLN A 29 1.05 -9.41 7.88
C GLN A 29 1.63 -10.56 8.71
N ASP A 30 2.47 -10.18 9.67
CA ASP A 30 2.96 -11.05 10.74
C ASP A 30 3.66 -12.32 10.23
N ILE A 31 4.36 -12.25 9.10
CA ILE A 31 5.07 -13.39 8.53
C ILE A 31 6.27 -13.70 9.43
N PRO A 32 6.33 -14.88 10.10
CA PRO A 32 7.49 -15.25 10.87
C PRO A 32 8.66 -15.53 9.92
N TYR A 33 9.78 -14.84 10.12
CA TYR A 33 10.99 -15.03 9.31
C TYR A 33 12.05 -15.88 10.02
N CYS A 34 11.82 -16.25 11.27
CA CYS A 34 12.71 -17.07 12.08
C CYS A 34 11.97 -18.31 12.60
N TYR A 35 12.48 -19.50 12.28
CA TYR A 35 11.92 -20.75 12.81
C TYR A 35 12.18 -20.85 14.32
N ARG A 36 11.09 -21.00 15.10
CA ARG A 36 11.13 -20.97 16.58
C ARG A 36 11.70 -19.66 17.16
N GLY A 37 11.55 -18.56 16.42
CA GLY A 37 11.98 -17.23 16.84
C GLY A 37 11.12 -16.62 17.95
N ASN A 38 11.57 -15.48 18.45
CA ASN A 38 10.76 -14.63 19.32
C ASN A 38 9.48 -14.17 18.57
N PRO A 39 8.32 -13.98 19.23
CA PRO A 39 7.09 -13.50 18.57
C PRO A 39 7.23 -12.17 17.83
N ARG A 40 8.26 -11.36 18.13
CA ARG A 40 8.58 -10.10 17.44
C ARG A 40 9.39 -10.30 16.16
N GLN A 41 9.85 -11.52 15.87
CA GLN A 41 10.57 -11.85 14.63
C GLN A 41 9.59 -12.16 13.50
N ILE A 42 8.77 -11.16 13.22
CA ILE A 42 7.74 -11.15 12.18
C ILE A 42 7.98 -9.95 11.27
N LEU A 43 7.48 -10.03 10.04
CA LEU A 43 7.55 -8.92 9.10
C LEU A 43 6.27 -8.81 8.28
N ASP A 44 6.05 -7.63 7.71
CA ASP A 44 4.99 -7.40 6.75
C ASP A 44 5.56 -7.27 5.33
N ILE A 45 4.87 -7.90 4.37
CA ILE A 45 5.15 -7.72 2.94
C ILE A 45 3.98 -6.96 2.32
N VAL A 46 4.29 -5.83 1.67
CA VAL A 46 3.27 -5.07 0.93
C VAL A 46 3.67 -4.89 -0.52
N ILE A 47 2.72 -5.19 -1.40
CA ILE A 47 2.91 -5.23 -2.84
C ILE A 47 1.88 -4.30 -3.50
N SER A 48 2.36 -3.42 -4.37
CA SER A 48 1.49 -2.66 -5.27
C SER A 48 0.96 -3.57 -6.38
N GLY A 49 -0.35 -3.79 -6.42
CA GLY A 49 -1.05 -4.55 -7.46
C GLY A 49 -1.09 -3.88 -8.83
N LYS A 50 -0.48 -2.68 -8.99
CA LYS A 50 -0.43 -1.92 -10.25
C LYS A 50 0.34 -2.63 -11.37
N ARG A 51 1.27 -3.53 -11.04
CA ARG A 51 2.07 -4.27 -12.02
C ARG A 51 2.26 -5.70 -11.58
N LYS A 52 2.48 -6.61 -12.55
CA LYS A 52 3.08 -7.91 -12.28
C LYS A 52 4.59 -7.73 -12.19
N GLY A 53 5.25 -8.43 -11.26
CA GLY A 53 6.67 -8.26 -10.96
C GLY A 53 7.61 -8.55 -12.15
N PRO A 54 8.94 -8.38 -11.95
CA PRO A 54 9.63 -8.14 -10.68
C PRO A 54 9.47 -6.71 -10.13
N TYR A 55 9.60 -6.57 -8.81
CA TYR A 55 9.51 -5.28 -8.11
C TYR A 55 10.86 -4.90 -7.51
N PRO A 56 11.27 -3.61 -7.58
CA PRO A 56 12.27 -3.07 -6.65
C PRO A 56 11.80 -3.34 -5.22
N THR A 57 12.71 -3.87 -4.41
CA THR A 57 12.42 -4.33 -3.05
C THR A 57 13.10 -3.41 -2.04
N LEU A 58 12.34 -2.91 -1.07
CA LEU A 58 12.85 -2.16 0.07
C LEU A 58 12.71 -2.97 1.35
N PHE A 59 13.76 -3.03 2.16
CA PHE A 59 13.72 -3.50 3.54
C PHE A 59 13.70 -2.29 4.46
N LEU A 60 12.66 -2.17 5.27
CA LEU A 60 12.49 -1.10 6.23
C LEU A 60 12.67 -1.71 7.63
N ILE A 61 13.63 -1.17 8.38
CA ILE A 61 13.99 -1.62 9.73
C ILE A 61 13.77 -0.45 10.67
N HIS A 62 12.96 -0.65 11.71
CA HIS A 62 12.61 0.43 12.62
C HIS A 62 13.79 0.85 13.52
N GLY A 63 13.67 2.04 14.10
CA GLY A 63 14.63 2.58 15.07
C GLY A 63 14.38 2.08 16.51
N GLY A 64 14.52 2.95 17.51
CA GLY A 64 14.22 2.62 18.91
C GLY A 64 15.42 2.11 19.74
N GLY A 65 16.64 2.30 19.23
CA GLY A 65 17.87 2.08 20.00
C GLY A 65 18.03 0.65 20.54
N PHE A 66 17.50 -0.33 19.81
CA PHE A 66 17.47 -1.76 20.18
C PHE A 66 16.70 -2.08 21.47
N GLN A 67 15.92 -1.14 21.99
CA GLN A 67 15.16 -1.30 23.23
C GLN A 67 13.66 -1.23 22.98
N THR A 68 13.23 -0.42 22.01
CA THR A 68 11.83 -0.17 21.69
C THR A 68 11.62 -0.12 20.17
N GLY A 69 10.38 0.16 19.75
CA GLY A 69 9.96 0.27 18.35
C GLY A 69 9.21 -0.97 17.87
N SER A 70 8.57 -0.87 16.71
CA SER A 70 7.95 -1.99 16.01
C SER A 70 7.74 -1.68 14.53
N LYS A 71 7.37 -2.69 13.73
CA LYS A 71 7.07 -2.53 12.30
C LYS A 71 6.00 -1.45 12.02
N GLU A 72 5.08 -1.21 12.96
CA GLU A 72 4.01 -0.20 12.84
C GLU A 72 4.57 1.22 12.69
N ASP A 73 5.74 1.52 13.29
CA ASP A 73 6.38 2.84 13.23
C ASP A 73 6.74 3.23 11.78
N LEU A 74 6.82 2.25 10.88
CA LEU A 74 7.23 2.44 9.50
C LEU A 74 6.05 2.51 8.51
N TYR A 75 4.80 2.31 8.94
CA TYR A 75 3.66 2.17 8.01
C TYR A 75 3.48 3.38 7.06
N SER A 76 3.77 4.60 7.54
CA SER A 76 3.67 5.81 6.72
C SER A 76 4.70 5.83 5.58
N ILE A 77 5.99 5.64 5.89
CA ILE A 77 7.05 5.59 4.86
C ILE A 77 6.88 4.38 3.94
N ALA A 78 6.40 3.28 4.50
CA ALA A 78 6.11 2.08 3.77
C ALA A 78 5.01 2.33 2.72
N GLN A 79 3.94 3.06 3.08
CA GLN A 79 2.87 3.44 2.15
C GLN A 79 3.39 4.31 0.99
N TYR A 80 4.22 5.30 1.29
CA TYR A 80 4.82 6.17 0.28
C TYR A 80 5.52 5.36 -0.83
N PHE A 81 6.35 4.36 -0.46
CA PHE A 81 7.03 3.52 -1.45
C PHE A 81 6.11 2.55 -2.19
N THR A 82 5.01 2.10 -1.57
CA THR A 82 3.99 1.29 -2.26
C THR A 82 3.25 2.09 -3.32
N ASP A 83 3.03 3.39 -3.08
CA ASP A 83 2.40 4.27 -4.07
C ASP A 83 3.30 4.50 -5.28
N LEU A 84 4.63 4.46 -5.09
CA LEU A 84 5.65 4.44 -6.14
C LEU A 84 5.83 3.08 -6.83
N GLY A 85 5.10 2.04 -6.39
CA GLY A 85 5.10 0.73 -7.01
C GLY A 85 6.18 -0.23 -6.52
N CYS A 86 6.84 0.05 -5.39
CA CYS A 86 7.83 -0.84 -4.78
C CYS A 86 7.17 -1.97 -3.96
N LEU A 87 7.86 -3.10 -3.87
CA LEU A 87 7.60 -4.13 -2.87
C LEU A 87 8.38 -3.78 -1.61
N ARG A 88 7.77 -3.95 -0.43
CA ARG A 88 8.42 -3.63 0.85
C ARG A 88 8.34 -4.78 1.84
N TRP A 89 9.37 -4.87 2.67
CA TRP A 89 9.48 -5.74 3.84
C TRP A 89 9.64 -4.85 5.06
N ILE A 90 8.78 -5.01 6.07
CA ILE A 90 8.79 -4.16 7.27
C ILE A 90 9.10 -5.04 8.48
N LEU A 91 10.24 -4.78 9.14
CA LEU A 91 10.65 -5.40 10.39
C LEU A 91 10.32 -4.51 11.58
#